data_AF-A0A934B3S6-F1
#
_entry.id   AF-A0A934B3S6-F1
#
_cell.length_a   1.000
_cell.length_b   1.000
_cell.length_c   1.000
_cell.angle_alpha   90.00
_cell.angle_beta   90.00
_cell.angle_gamma   90.00
#
_symmetry.space_group_name_H-M   'P 1'
#
loop_
_entity.id
_entity.type
_entity.pdbx_description
1 polymer ?
#
loop_
_entity_poly.entity_id
_entity_poly.type
_entity_poly.pdbx_seq_one_letter_code
_entity_poly.pdbx_strand_id
1 'polypeptide(L)'
;MKRKHEVSSDDLRPEYTFDYSKAVRGKYYRRLISEGANVVVLEPDVAKAFHDSQAVNDALRSLLKVAQSSRLRTRSSRTVRKRTAA
;
A
#
# COMPACT_ATOMS: atom_id res chain seq x y z
N MET A 1 -4.62 -18.28 42.09
CA MET A 1 -3.84 -18.99 41.04
C MET A 1 -4.75 -19.22 39.84
N LYS A 2 -4.50 -18.55 38.70
CA LYS A 2 -5.31 -18.75 37.49
C LYS A 2 -4.86 -20.04 36.80
N ARG A 3 -5.80 -20.97 36.60
CA ARG A 3 -5.54 -22.23 35.88
C ARG A 3 -5.36 -21.91 34.39
N LYS A 4 -4.36 -22.53 33.79
CA LYS A 4 -4.07 -22.51 32.35
C LYS A 4 -5.24 -23.19 31.65
N HIS A 5 -5.98 -22.46 30.80
CA HIS A 5 -7.03 -23.06 29.97
C HIS A 5 -6.30 -23.84 28.88
N GLU A 6 -6.25 -25.17 29.00
CA GLU A 6 -5.87 -26.01 27.87
C GLU A 6 -6.97 -25.86 26.82
N VAL A 7 -6.59 -25.38 25.63
CA VAL A 7 -7.47 -25.34 24.47
C VAL A 7 -7.65 -26.79 24.06
N SER A 8 -8.81 -27.36 24.38
CA SER A 8 -9.25 -28.66 23.87
C SER A 8 -9.21 -28.62 22.35
N SER A 9 -8.53 -29.59 21.73
CA SER A 9 -8.32 -29.71 20.28
C SER A 9 -9.59 -30.06 19.48
N ASP A 10 -10.77 -29.87 20.06
CA ASP A 10 -12.02 -30.53 19.66
C ASP A 10 -12.99 -29.63 18.88
N ASP A 11 -12.59 -28.41 18.52
CA ASP A 11 -13.39 -27.53 17.64
C ASP A 11 -13.26 -27.90 16.15
N LEU A 12 -12.34 -28.81 15.80
CA LEU A 12 -12.09 -29.24 14.43
C LEU A 12 -12.82 -30.55 14.13
N ARG A 13 -13.49 -30.61 12.98
CA ARG A 13 -14.20 -31.82 12.58
C ARG A 13 -13.23 -32.97 12.32
N PRO A 14 -13.61 -34.24 12.60
CA PRO A 14 -12.75 -35.40 12.42
C PRO A 14 -12.20 -35.58 11.00
N GLU A 15 -12.88 -35.07 9.98
CA GLU A 15 -12.44 -35.15 8.58
C GLU A 15 -11.24 -34.22 8.28
N TYR A 16 -10.95 -33.24 9.14
CA TYR A 16 -9.82 -32.34 8.96
C TYR A 16 -8.53 -32.96 9.49
N THR A 17 -7.83 -33.69 8.63
CA THR A 17 -6.43 -34.10 8.87
C THR A 17 -5.50 -33.18 8.07
N PHE A 18 -4.75 -32.32 8.77
CA PHE A 18 -3.81 -31.40 8.13
C PHE A 18 -2.42 -32.03 7.95
N ASP A 19 -2.08 -32.41 6.72
CA ASP A 19 -0.71 -32.83 6.34
C ASP A 19 0.12 -31.62 5.90
N TYR A 20 1.03 -31.18 6.77
CA TYR A 20 1.93 -30.05 6.51
C TYR A 20 3.26 -30.46 5.84
N SER A 21 3.47 -31.73 5.47
CA SER A 21 4.71 -32.18 4.81
C SER A 21 5.00 -31.44 3.50
N LYS A 22 3.95 -30.96 2.82
CA LYS A 22 4.02 -30.17 1.58
C LYS A 22 3.85 -28.67 1.82
N ALA A 23 3.78 -28.21 3.06
CA ALA A 23 3.60 -26.80 3.37
C ALA A 23 4.87 -26.02 3.05
N VAL A 24 4.74 -24.97 2.23
CA VAL A 24 5.86 -24.12 1.82
C VAL A 24 5.61 -22.70 2.31
N ARG A 25 6.51 -22.19 3.16
CA ARG A 25 6.47 -20.80 3.63
C ARG A 25 6.59 -19.85 2.44
N GLY A 26 5.63 -18.93 2.33
CA GLY A 26 5.65 -17.91 1.28
C GLY A 26 5.47 -18.46 -0.14
N LYS A 27 4.73 -19.57 -0.32
CA LYS A 27 4.45 -20.20 -1.63
C LYS A 27 4.09 -19.20 -2.74
N TYR A 28 3.36 -18.14 -2.41
CA TYR A 28 2.93 -17.10 -3.36
C TYR A 28 3.59 -15.73 -3.15
N TYR A 29 4.53 -15.61 -2.21
CA TYR A 29 5.14 -14.34 -1.83
C TYR A 29 5.83 -13.64 -3.01
N ARG A 30 6.62 -14.38 -3.79
CA ARG A 30 7.30 -13.82 -4.98
C ARG A 30 6.32 -13.29 -6.02
N ARG A 31 5.20 -14.01 -6.22
CA ARG A 31 4.14 -13.62 -7.15
C ARG A 31 3.44 -12.32 -6.70
N LEU A 32 3.07 -12.26 -5.42
CA LEU A 32 2.43 -11.08 -4.83
C LEU A 32 3.33 -9.83 -4.90
N ILE A 33 4.64 -9.97 -4.69
CA ILE A 33 5.59 -8.86 -4.88
C ILE A 33 5.66 -8.45 -6.35
N SER A 34 5.79 -9.41 -7.27
CA SER A 34 5.91 -9.10 -8.70
C SER A 34 4.65 -8.45 -9.27
N GLU A 35 3.47 -8.83 -8.77
CA GLU A 35 2.18 -8.26 -9.16
C GLU A 35 1.92 -6.90 -8.46
N GLY A 36 2.82 -6.46 -7.56
CA GLY A 36 2.68 -5.19 -6.86
C GLY A 36 1.50 -5.16 -5.88
N ALA A 37 1.11 -6.32 -5.35
CA ALA A 37 -0.03 -6.48 -4.44
C ALA A 37 0.30 -6.01 -3.01
N ASN A 38 0.74 -4.76 -2.87
CA ASN A 38 1.00 -4.15 -1.57
C ASN A 38 -0.32 -3.63 -0.97
N VAL A 39 -0.68 -4.13 0.21
CA VAL A 39 -1.90 -3.71 0.91
C VAL A 39 -1.57 -2.49 1.76
N VAL A 40 -2.23 -1.36 1.47
CA VAL A 40 -2.15 -0.14 2.25
C VAL A 40 -3.49 0.09 2.92
N VAL A 41 -3.49 0.20 4.24
CA VAL A 41 -4.70 0.48 5.03
C VAL A 41 -4.93 1.99 5.04
N LEU A 42 -6.13 2.40 4.64
CA LEU A 42 -6.58 3.79 4.74
C LEU A 42 -7.23 4.04 6.10
N GLU A 43 -7.10 5.27 6.60
CA GLU A 43 -7.85 5.70 7.77
C GLU A 43 -9.37 5.68 7.51
N PRO A 44 -10.22 5.43 8.52
CA PRO A 44 -11.65 5.22 8.32
C PRO A 44 -12.40 6.42 7.72
N ASP A 45 -11.93 7.64 7.96
CA ASP A 45 -12.47 8.87 7.39
C ASP A 45 -12.18 8.96 5.88
N VAL A 46 -10.95 8.65 5.47
CA VAL A 46 -10.53 8.61 4.07
C VAL A 46 -11.21 7.46 3.34
N ALA A 47 -11.29 6.28 3.96
CA ALA A 47 -11.94 5.11 3.38
C ALA A 47 -13.43 5.36 3.09
N LYS A 48 -14.12 6.19 3.88
CA LYS A 48 -15.52 6.57 3.62
C LYS A 48 -15.69 7.47 2.39
N ALA A 49 -14.64 8.19 2.01
CA ALA A 49 -14.69 9.11 0.86
C ALA A 49 -14.53 8.39 -0.49
N PHE A 50 -14.00 7.16 -0.50
CA PHE A 50 -13.72 6.42 -1.73
C PHE A 50 -14.42 5.05 -1.75
N HIS A 51 -15.03 4.71 -2.89
CA HIS A 51 -15.75 3.45 -3.06
C HIS A 51 -14.82 2.26 -3.35
N ASP A 52 -13.78 2.47 -4.16
CA ASP A 52 -12.84 1.44 -4.58
C ASP A 52 -11.40 1.96 -4.69
N SER A 53 -10.47 1.02 -4.94
CA SER A 53 -9.05 1.34 -5.10
C SER A 53 -8.72 2.09 -6.39
N GLN A 54 -9.57 2.01 -7.43
CA GLN A 54 -9.35 2.74 -8.68
C GLN A 54 -9.54 4.25 -8.44
N ALA A 55 -10.62 4.63 -7.77
CA ALA A 55 -10.93 6.01 -7.40
C ALA A 55 -9.82 6.65 -6.55
N VAL A 56 -9.30 5.90 -5.56
CA VAL A 56 -8.17 6.36 -4.72
C VAL A 56 -6.93 6.63 -5.59
N ASN A 57 -6.58 5.67 -6.45
CA ASN A 57 -5.39 5.78 -7.29
C ASN A 57 -5.47 6.95 -8.28
N ASP A 58 -6.63 7.19 -8.87
CA ASP A 58 -6.83 8.28 -9.82
C ASP A 58 -6.78 9.66 -9.15
N ALA A 59 -7.30 9.77 -7.92
CA ALA A 59 -7.14 10.97 -7.10
C ALA A 59 -5.66 11.24 -6.80
N LEU A 60 -4.92 10.23 -6.33
CA LEU A 60 -3.49 10.36 -6.03
C LEU A 60 -2.65 10.71 -7.27
N ARG A 61 -2.95 10.10 -8.43
CA ARG A 61 -2.30 10.44 -9.71
C ARG A 61 -2.56 11.89 -10.12
N SER A 62 -3.77 12.38 -9.90
CA SER A 62 -4.13 13.77 -10.19
C SER A 62 -3.34 14.74 -9.30
N LEU A 63 -3.21 14.43 -8.01
CA LEU A 63 -2.38 15.20 -7.10
C LEU A 63 -0.90 15.21 -7.52
N LEU A 64 -0.36 14.07 -7.93
CA LEU A 64 1.02 13.97 -8.44
C LEU A 64 1.26 14.86 -9.66
N LYS A 65 0.30 14.94 -10.61
CA LYS A 65 0.38 15.83 -11.78
C LYS A 65 0.46 17.30 -11.35
N VAL A 66 -0.41 17.73 -10.44
CA VAL A 66 -0.41 19.10 -9.92
C VAL A 66 0.93 19.42 -9.23
N ALA A 67 1.43 18.50 -8.40
CA ALA A 67 2.70 18.66 -7.72
C ALA A 67 3.87 18.82 -8.71
N GLN A 68 3.92 18.00 -9.77
CA GLN A 68 4.94 18.10 -10.82
C GLN A 68 4.88 19.44 -11.57
N SER A 69 3.68 19.92 -11.93
CA SER A 69 3.50 21.21 -12.58
C SER A 69 3.97 22.38 -11.71
N SER A 70 3.73 22.31 -10.39
CA SER A 70 4.22 23.33 -9.45
C SER A 70 5.75 23.38 -9.37
N ARG A 71 6.42 22.23 -9.40
CA ARG A 71 7.89 22.11 -9.32
C ARG A 71 8.59 22.64 -10.57
N LEU A 72 7.94 22.60 -11.73
CA LEU A 72 8.46 23.18 -12.96
C LEU A 72 8.42 24.71 -12.94
N ARG A 73 7.43 25.30 -12.27
CA ARG A 73 7.28 26.76 -12.17
C ARG A 73 8.35 27.42 -11.29
N THR A 74 8.88 26.72 -10.29
CA THR A 74 9.92 27.28 -9.39
C THR A 74 11.31 27.33 -10.02
N ARG A 75 11.56 26.65 -11.16
CA ARG A 75 12.87 26.61 -11.83
C ARG A 75 13.11 27.76 -12.82
N SER A 76 12.12 28.62 -13.08
CA SER A 76 12.16 29.62 -14.17
C SER A 76 12.25 31.08 -13.70
N SER A 77 13.06 31.39 -12.70
CA SER A 77 13.30 32.80 -12.29
C SER A 77 14.76 33.25 -12.29
N ARG A 78 15.71 32.47 -12.82
CA ARG A 78 17.12 32.90 -12.93
C ARG A 78 17.51 33.35 -14.32
N THR A 79 16.76 34.30 -14.88
CA THR A 79 17.25 35.10 -16.01
C THR A 79 18.23 36.13 -15.45
N VAL A 80 19.53 35.82 -15.54
CA VAL A 80 20.60 36.78 -15.28
C VAL A 80 20.49 37.88 -16.32
N ARG A 81 19.86 39.00 -15.94
CA ARG A 81 19.80 40.22 -16.74
C ARG A 81 21.22 40.81 -16.75
N LYS A 82 22.02 40.44 -17.77
CA LYS A 82 23.31 41.08 -18.04
C LYS A 82 23.04 42.59 -18.21
N ARG A 83 23.45 43.39 -17.24
CA ARG A 83 23.42 44.84 -17.32
C ARG A 83 24.49 45.24 -18.34
N THR A 84 24.05 45.71 -19.50
CA THR A 84 24.88 46.52 -20.38
C THR A 84 25.17 47.84 -19.67
N ALA A 85 26.45 48.19 -19.52
CA ALA A 85 26.90 49.52 -19.15
C ALA A 85 27.85 50.02 -20.25
N ALA A 86 27.64 51.28 -20.59
CA ALA A 86 28.33 52.07 -21.60
C ALA A 86 29.79 52.38 -21.23
#